data_AF-A0A964KJP8-F1
#
_entry.id   AF-A0A964KJP8-F1
#
_cell.length_a   1.000
_cell.length_b   1.000
_cell.length_c   1.000
_cell.angle_alpha   90.00
_cell.angle_beta   90.00
_cell.angle_gamma   90.00
#
_symmetry.space_group_name_H-M   'P 1'
#
loop_
_entity.id
_entity.type
_entity.pdbx_description
1 polymer ?
#
loop_
_entity_poly.entity_id
_entity_poly.type
_entity_poly.pdbx_seq_one_letter_code
_entity_poly.pdbx_strand_id
1 'polypeptide(L)'
;MPIEKLAPELDRIVDPGQEYEELGKGFALGEGPVWWKEGGYLLFSDVINNRRMKWAPREGVTEFLKPTNYANGLTRDRQGRLIACEHGGATPGEFNSRVTRTEPDGSITVVAYNYRGHRLNRPNDVVVRSDGSIYFTDLMTFNVVSELDFVGVYRVTPDLGAINLLVRDAPAPMGAANGLAFSPDEKILYMTAGRYIRAFDMQAPRYGADRDNIAALPLVDTGLLNLASDRVFCD
;
A
#
# COMPACT_ATOMS: atom_id res chain seq x y z
N MET A 1 -11.72 8.84 22.42
CA MET A 1 -10.48 8.25 22.95
C MET A 1 -9.37 9.31 22.93
N PRO A 2 -8.76 9.64 24.08
CA PRO A 2 -7.61 10.55 24.10
C PRO A 2 -6.41 9.92 23.39
N ILE A 3 -5.51 10.76 22.87
CA ILE A 3 -4.22 10.31 22.35
C ILE A 3 -3.39 9.83 23.55
N GLU A 4 -3.02 8.55 23.58
CA GLU A 4 -2.13 8.00 24.60
C GLU A 4 -0.67 8.18 24.18
N LYS A 5 0.12 8.86 25.02
CA LYS A 5 1.53 9.09 24.80
C LYS A 5 2.39 8.02 25.48
N LEU A 6 3.06 7.19 24.69
CA LEU A 6 3.96 6.14 25.18
C LEU A 6 5.45 6.56 25.19
N ALA A 7 5.82 7.58 24.41
CA ALA A 7 7.19 8.07 24.28
C ALA A 7 7.23 9.61 24.08
N PRO A 8 8.27 10.31 24.56
CA PRO A 8 8.39 11.77 24.44
C PRO A 8 8.43 12.27 22.98
N GLU A 9 8.88 11.46 22.05
CA GLU A 9 9.03 11.80 20.63
C GLU A 9 7.69 12.10 19.94
N LEU A 10 6.56 11.61 20.48
CA LEU A 10 5.23 11.89 19.95
C LEU A 10 4.91 13.39 19.91
N ASP A 11 5.49 14.18 20.83
CA ASP A 11 5.30 15.65 20.89
C ASP A 11 5.80 16.35 19.62
N ARG A 12 6.66 15.69 18.83
CA ARG A 12 7.16 16.21 17.56
C ARG A 12 6.18 15.99 16.40
N ILE A 13 5.16 15.17 16.60
CA ILE A 13 4.24 14.68 15.57
C ILE A 13 2.84 15.26 15.79
N VAL A 14 2.32 15.18 17.02
CA VAL A 14 0.97 15.64 17.36
C VAL A 14 0.94 16.12 18.81
N ASP A 15 0.14 17.15 19.09
CA ASP A 15 -0.18 17.54 20.45
C ASP A 15 -1.06 16.45 21.09
N PRO A 16 -0.65 15.79 22.20
CA PRO A 16 -1.48 14.79 22.86
C PRO A 16 -2.82 15.34 23.40
N GLY A 17 -2.92 16.66 23.58
CA GLY A 17 -4.17 17.34 23.92
C GLY A 17 -5.14 17.53 22.75
N GLN A 18 -4.72 17.21 21.52
CA GLN A 18 -5.55 17.28 20.33
C GLN A 18 -6.66 16.22 20.38
N GLU A 19 -7.88 16.61 20.05
CA GLU A 19 -8.99 15.67 19.84
C GLU A 19 -8.96 15.14 18.40
N TYR A 20 -9.26 13.85 18.22
CA TYR A 20 -9.51 13.28 16.89
C TYR A 20 -10.91 13.65 16.43
N GLU A 21 -11.03 13.93 15.13
CA GLU A 21 -12.30 14.25 14.48
C GLU A 21 -12.78 13.07 13.62
N GLU A 22 -14.04 12.64 13.78
CA GLU A 22 -14.66 11.69 12.86
C GLU A 22 -15.05 12.43 11.57
N LEU A 23 -14.23 12.29 10.53
CA LEU A 23 -14.47 12.94 9.24
C LEU A 23 -15.65 12.32 8.46
N GLY A 24 -15.96 11.05 8.69
CA GLY A 24 -17.08 10.35 8.06
C GLY A 24 -17.19 8.88 8.46
N LYS A 25 -18.34 8.26 8.15
CA LYS A 25 -18.67 6.86 8.46
C LYS A 25 -19.59 6.25 7.39
N GLY A 26 -19.88 4.95 7.52
CA GLY A 26 -20.77 4.22 6.60
C GLY A 26 -20.06 3.62 5.39
N PHE A 27 -18.74 3.45 5.47
CA PHE A 27 -17.93 2.73 4.48
C PHE A 27 -17.92 1.24 4.82
N ALA A 28 -17.94 0.37 3.80
CA ALA A 28 -17.87 -1.06 4.01
C ALA A 28 -16.43 -1.53 4.25
N LEU A 29 -15.45 -0.88 3.58
CA LEU A 29 -14.03 -1.04 3.87
C LEU A 29 -13.29 0.22 3.42
N GLY A 30 -13.01 1.13 4.36
CA GLY A 30 -12.22 2.34 4.12
C GLY A 30 -10.73 2.04 4.11
N GLU A 31 -10.05 2.29 2.99
CA GLU A 31 -8.65 1.91 2.77
C GLU A 31 -7.90 2.91 1.88
N GLY A 32 -6.57 2.78 1.83
CA GLY A 32 -5.71 3.50 0.89
C GLY A 32 -5.87 5.03 0.89
N PRO A 33 -5.81 5.71 2.06
CA PRO A 33 -5.91 7.16 2.11
C PRO A 33 -4.72 7.82 1.40
N VAL A 34 -4.98 8.85 0.60
CA VAL A 34 -3.95 9.65 -0.07
C VAL A 34 -4.33 11.13 -0.11
N TRP A 35 -3.43 11.99 0.35
CA TRP A 35 -3.66 13.44 0.37
C TRP A 35 -3.37 14.08 -1.00
N TRP A 36 -4.33 14.84 -1.50
CA TRP A 36 -4.22 15.60 -2.73
C TRP A 36 -3.90 17.07 -2.45
N LYS A 37 -2.60 17.33 -2.23
CA LYS A 37 -2.09 18.63 -1.76
C LYS A 37 -2.58 19.83 -2.56
N GLU A 38 -2.56 19.75 -3.88
CA GLU A 38 -2.92 20.86 -4.78
C GLU A 38 -4.41 21.23 -4.69
N GLY A 39 -5.25 20.26 -4.33
CA GLY A 39 -6.69 20.47 -4.18
C GLY A 39 -7.15 20.61 -2.73
N GLY A 40 -6.28 20.34 -1.76
CA GLY A 40 -6.62 20.39 -0.33
C GLY A 40 -7.68 19.36 0.08
N TYR A 41 -7.64 18.15 -0.49
CA TYR A 41 -8.59 17.09 -0.17
C TYR A 41 -7.91 15.73 0.02
N LEU A 42 -8.54 14.85 0.80
CA LEU A 42 -8.14 13.46 0.99
C LEU A 42 -8.95 12.56 0.05
N LEU A 43 -8.29 11.67 -0.68
CA LEU A 43 -8.95 10.55 -1.35
C LEU A 43 -8.75 9.28 -0.54
N PHE A 44 -9.73 8.38 -0.58
CA PHE A 44 -9.60 7.03 -0.03
C PHE A 44 -10.58 6.09 -0.74
N SER A 45 -10.35 4.79 -0.64
CA SER A 45 -11.19 3.76 -1.24
C SER A 45 -12.24 3.27 -0.25
N ASP A 46 -13.48 3.09 -0.70
CA ASP A 46 -14.48 2.26 -0.04
C ASP A 46 -14.62 0.97 -0.85
N VAL A 47 -13.69 0.05 -0.59
CA VAL A 47 -13.31 -1.05 -1.49
C VAL A 47 -14.51 -1.92 -1.84
N ILE A 48 -15.24 -2.39 -0.82
CA ILE A 48 -16.36 -3.33 -0.99
C ILE A 48 -17.54 -2.67 -1.72
N ASN A 49 -17.76 -1.37 -1.53
CA ASN A 49 -18.79 -0.61 -2.25
C ASN A 49 -18.34 -0.15 -3.65
N ASN A 50 -17.11 -0.53 -4.07
CA ASN A 50 -16.53 -0.27 -5.38
C ASN A 50 -16.50 1.22 -5.76
N ARG A 51 -16.15 2.09 -4.81
CA ARG A 51 -16.12 3.54 -5.02
C ARG A 51 -14.92 4.19 -4.35
N ARG A 52 -14.52 5.34 -4.87
CA ARG A 52 -13.53 6.24 -4.27
C ARG A 52 -14.28 7.38 -3.60
N MET A 53 -13.85 7.71 -2.40
CA MET A 53 -14.39 8.79 -1.59
C MET A 53 -13.41 9.96 -1.59
N LYS A 54 -13.94 11.16 -1.38
CA LYS A 54 -13.18 12.39 -1.18
C LYS A 54 -13.65 13.05 0.11
N TRP A 55 -12.73 13.43 0.98
CA TRP A 55 -13.00 14.36 2.07
C TRP A 55 -12.35 15.72 1.79
N ALA A 56 -13.08 16.82 1.99
CA ALA A 56 -12.53 18.16 1.97
C ALA A 56 -13.09 19.01 3.14
N PRO A 57 -12.31 19.93 3.73
CA PRO A 57 -12.68 20.62 4.99
C PRO A 57 -14.04 21.32 5.03
N ARG A 58 -14.56 21.77 3.89
CA ARG A 58 -15.86 22.48 3.81
C ARG A 58 -16.98 21.66 3.17
N GLU A 59 -16.64 20.53 2.58
CA GLU A 59 -17.59 19.67 1.86
C GLU A 59 -17.91 18.39 2.66
N GLY A 60 -17.04 18.00 3.60
CA GLY A 60 -17.12 16.70 4.25
C GLY A 60 -16.79 15.57 3.27
N VAL A 61 -17.26 14.36 3.57
CA VAL A 61 -17.08 13.20 2.70
C VAL A 61 -18.10 13.16 1.57
N THR A 62 -17.63 12.99 0.34
CA THR A 62 -18.42 12.85 -0.88
C THR A 62 -17.92 11.67 -1.72
N GLU A 63 -18.79 11.10 -2.57
CA GLU A 63 -18.36 10.11 -3.57
C GLU A 63 -17.59 10.84 -4.69
N PHE A 64 -16.38 10.36 -4.99
CA PHE A 64 -15.50 10.95 -6.00
C PHE A 64 -15.57 10.22 -7.34
N LEU A 65 -15.55 8.88 -7.29
CA LEU A 65 -15.58 8.04 -8.49
C LEU A 65 -16.24 6.70 -8.20
N LYS A 66 -17.10 6.24 -9.09
CA LYS A 66 -17.71 4.91 -9.08
C LYS A 66 -18.06 4.47 -10.51
N PRO A 67 -17.73 3.23 -10.94
CA PRO A 67 -16.98 2.20 -10.22
C PRO A 67 -15.46 2.48 -10.19
N THR A 68 -14.71 1.73 -9.37
CA THR A 68 -13.24 1.85 -9.24
C THR A 68 -12.49 0.54 -9.46
N ASN A 69 -13.18 -0.48 -9.98
CA ASN A 69 -12.66 -1.84 -10.08
C ASN A 69 -12.16 -2.38 -8.73
N TYR A 70 -12.90 -2.04 -7.65
CA TYR A 70 -12.58 -2.38 -6.27
C TYR A 70 -11.17 -1.92 -5.90
N ALA A 71 -10.86 -0.66 -6.20
CA ALA A 71 -9.60 -0.04 -5.80
C ALA A 71 -9.42 -0.13 -4.28
N ASN A 72 -8.19 -0.40 -3.86
CA ASN A 72 -7.77 -0.51 -2.47
C ASN A 72 -6.71 0.57 -2.20
N GLY A 73 -5.43 0.19 -2.02
CA GLY A 73 -4.33 1.11 -1.81
C GLY A 73 -4.20 2.14 -2.91
N LEU A 74 -3.97 3.39 -2.51
CA LEU A 74 -3.78 4.54 -3.39
C LEU A 74 -2.47 5.24 -3.02
N THR A 75 -1.76 5.75 -4.02
CA THR A 75 -0.64 6.67 -3.80
C THR A 75 -0.51 7.65 -4.95
N ARG A 76 0.44 8.58 -4.85
CA ARG A 76 0.79 9.52 -5.92
C ARG A 76 2.19 9.24 -6.42
N ASP A 77 2.34 9.23 -7.73
CA ASP A 77 3.67 9.23 -8.30
C ASP A 77 4.34 10.61 -8.21
N ARG A 78 5.62 10.68 -8.59
CA ARG A 78 6.41 11.92 -8.54
C ARG A 78 5.91 13.01 -9.50
N GLN A 79 4.99 12.69 -10.40
CA GLN A 79 4.35 13.63 -11.34
C GLN A 79 2.95 14.05 -10.84
N GLY A 80 2.57 13.64 -9.63
CA GLY A 80 1.29 13.94 -9.02
C GLY A 80 0.12 13.14 -9.58
N ARG A 81 0.38 12.07 -10.35
CA ARG A 81 -0.64 11.17 -10.90
C ARG A 81 -1.04 10.12 -9.87
N LEU A 82 -2.31 9.69 -9.91
CA LEU A 82 -2.82 8.67 -9.01
C LEU A 82 -2.35 7.28 -9.46
N ILE A 83 -1.80 6.50 -8.52
CA ILE A 83 -1.56 5.07 -8.66
C ILE A 83 -2.57 4.34 -7.77
N ALA A 84 -3.19 3.28 -8.28
CA ALA A 84 -4.17 2.50 -7.54
C ALA A 84 -3.91 1.00 -7.67
N CYS A 85 -4.04 0.29 -6.56
CA CYS A 85 -4.17 -1.16 -6.53
C CYS A 85 -5.65 -1.52 -6.73
N GLU A 86 -5.98 -2.22 -7.81
CA GLU A 86 -7.35 -2.64 -8.13
C GLU A 86 -7.50 -4.15 -7.87
N HIS A 87 -8.46 -4.52 -7.02
CA HIS A 87 -8.73 -5.92 -6.69
C HIS A 87 -9.45 -6.70 -7.79
N GLY A 88 -9.98 -6.03 -8.83
CA GLY A 88 -10.52 -6.70 -10.00
C GLY A 88 -11.89 -7.36 -9.83
N GLY A 89 -12.46 -7.34 -8.62
CA GLY A 89 -13.75 -7.96 -8.35
C GLY A 89 -14.12 -8.15 -6.87
N ALA A 90 -15.39 -8.47 -6.64
CA ALA A 90 -15.93 -8.87 -5.33
C ALA A 90 -16.03 -10.39 -5.17
N THR A 91 -16.16 -11.13 -6.27
CA THR A 91 -16.48 -12.56 -6.28
C THR A 91 -15.24 -13.39 -6.68
N PRO A 92 -15.06 -14.61 -6.11
CA PRO A 92 -14.08 -15.56 -6.64
C PRO A 92 -14.27 -15.78 -8.15
N GLY A 93 -13.20 -15.58 -8.92
CA GLY A 93 -13.21 -15.79 -10.37
C GLY A 93 -13.48 -14.54 -11.22
N GLU A 94 -13.69 -13.36 -10.60
CA GLU A 94 -13.57 -12.09 -11.32
C GLU A 94 -12.08 -11.77 -11.53
N PHE A 95 -11.63 -11.81 -12.79
CA PHE A 95 -10.21 -11.74 -13.15
C PHE A 95 -9.87 -10.43 -13.86
N ASN A 96 -9.59 -9.38 -13.08
CA ASN A 96 -9.02 -8.14 -13.61
C ASN A 96 -8.23 -7.36 -12.53
N SER A 97 -7.55 -8.07 -11.62
CA SER A 97 -6.66 -7.48 -10.62
C SER A 97 -5.47 -6.84 -11.31
N ARG A 98 -5.15 -5.60 -10.93
CA ARG A 98 -4.09 -4.83 -11.58
C ARG A 98 -3.66 -3.64 -10.74
N VAL A 99 -2.45 -3.14 -10.99
CA VAL A 99 -2.01 -1.82 -10.56
C VAL A 99 -2.21 -0.89 -11.75
N THR A 100 -2.80 0.29 -11.52
CA THR A 100 -3.09 1.27 -12.55
C THR A 100 -2.52 2.64 -12.21
N ARG A 101 -2.32 3.46 -13.25
CA ARG A 101 -2.00 4.87 -13.15
C ARG A 101 -3.04 5.68 -13.92
N THR A 102 -3.64 6.66 -13.27
CA THR A 102 -4.53 7.63 -13.94
C THR A 102 -3.68 8.73 -14.54
N GLU A 103 -3.71 8.85 -15.86
CA GLU A 103 -2.98 9.88 -16.61
C GLU A 103 -3.71 11.24 -16.52
N PRO A 104 -3.04 12.36 -16.85
CA PRO A 104 -3.63 13.69 -16.72
C PRO A 104 -4.91 13.93 -17.52
N ASP A 105 -5.09 13.20 -18.63
CA ASP A 105 -6.30 13.24 -19.46
C ASP A 105 -7.44 12.34 -18.94
N GLY A 106 -7.21 11.66 -17.81
CA GLY A 106 -8.14 10.72 -17.19
C GLY A 106 -8.05 9.30 -17.74
N SER A 107 -7.21 9.04 -18.75
CA SER A 107 -6.99 7.68 -19.25
C SER A 107 -6.26 6.81 -18.22
N ILE A 108 -6.41 5.49 -18.35
CA ILE A 108 -5.84 4.52 -17.42
C ILE A 108 -4.70 3.75 -18.09
N THR A 109 -3.50 3.89 -17.55
CA THR A 109 -2.36 3.05 -17.89
C THR A 109 -2.30 1.86 -16.93
N VAL A 110 -2.18 0.64 -17.46
CA VAL A 110 -1.94 -0.55 -16.64
C VAL A 110 -0.45 -0.61 -16.30
N VAL A 111 -0.14 -0.52 -15.01
CA VAL A 111 1.24 -0.60 -14.47
C VAL A 111 1.67 -2.06 -14.32
N ALA A 112 0.79 -2.93 -13.81
CA ALA A 112 1.04 -4.36 -13.69
C ALA A 112 -0.28 -5.13 -13.63
N TYR A 113 -0.33 -6.32 -14.23
CA TYR A 113 -1.48 -7.22 -14.14
C TYR A 113 -1.11 -8.71 -14.07
N ASN A 114 0.15 -9.05 -14.39
CA ASN A 114 0.67 -10.40 -14.29
C ASN A 114 2.17 -10.36 -13.95
N TYR A 115 2.67 -11.47 -13.41
CA TYR A 115 4.08 -11.73 -13.18
C TYR A 115 4.46 -13.07 -13.83
N ARG A 116 5.45 -13.06 -14.73
CA ARG A 116 5.92 -14.24 -15.48
C ARG A 116 4.78 -15.04 -16.15
N GLY A 117 3.78 -14.35 -16.69
CA GLY A 117 2.65 -14.95 -17.40
C GLY A 117 1.51 -15.41 -16.50
N HIS A 118 1.65 -15.35 -15.18
CA HIS A 118 0.61 -15.66 -14.20
C HIS A 118 -0.03 -14.36 -13.68
N ARG A 119 -1.36 -14.31 -13.62
CA ARG A 119 -2.09 -13.15 -13.09
C ARG A 119 -1.66 -12.86 -11.65
N LEU A 120 -1.63 -11.57 -11.32
CA LEU A 120 -1.50 -11.13 -9.93
C LEU A 120 -2.72 -11.60 -9.12
N ASN A 121 -2.53 -11.74 -7.81
CA ASN A 121 -3.58 -12.15 -6.89
C ASN A 121 -4.58 -10.99 -6.69
N ARG A 122 -4.28 -10.10 -5.74
CA ARG A 122 -4.98 -8.85 -5.45
C ARG A 122 -3.93 -7.85 -4.98
N PRO A 123 -3.44 -6.97 -5.86
CA PRO A 123 -2.63 -5.84 -5.45
C PRO A 123 -3.34 -5.11 -4.31
N ASN A 124 -2.64 -4.87 -3.20
CA ASN A 124 -3.27 -4.44 -1.97
C ASN A 124 -2.89 -3.00 -1.62
N ASP A 125 -1.60 -2.76 -1.43
CA ASP A 125 -1.05 -1.43 -1.17
C ASP A 125 0.13 -1.10 -2.10
N VAL A 126 0.42 0.19 -2.27
CA VAL A 126 1.39 0.67 -3.27
C VAL A 126 2.10 1.94 -2.81
N VAL A 127 3.42 2.00 -3.06
CA VAL A 127 4.24 3.19 -2.86
C VAL A 127 5.09 3.47 -4.09
N VAL A 128 5.35 4.75 -4.35
CA VAL A 128 6.29 5.17 -5.40
C VAL A 128 7.58 5.65 -4.76
N ARG A 129 8.71 5.21 -5.29
CA ARG A 129 10.05 5.65 -4.86
C ARG A 129 10.49 6.92 -5.59
N SER A 130 11.46 7.66 -5.07
CA SER A 130 12.00 8.89 -5.66
C SER A 130 12.57 8.71 -7.06
N ASP A 131 13.06 7.51 -7.38
CA ASP A 131 13.53 7.13 -8.72
C ASP A 131 12.39 6.83 -9.71
N GLY A 132 11.13 6.90 -9.27
CA GLY A 132 9.93 6.63 -10.06
C GLY A 132 9.51 5.15 -10.10
N SER A 133 10.26 4.25 -9.46
CA SER A 133 9.88 2.83 -9.37
C SER A 133 8.63 2.67 -8.52
N ILE A 134 7.76 1.75 -8.91
CA ILE A 134 6.49 1.49 -8.22
C ILE A 134 6.62 0.17 -7.46
N TYR A 135 6.37 0.20 -6.16
CA TYR A 135 6.41 -0.96 -5.28
C TYR A 135 5.00 -1.27 -4.81
N PHE A 136 4.57 -2.52 -4.87
CA PHE A 136 3.25 -2.91 -4.40
C PHE A 136 3.26 -4.30 -3.78
N THR A 137 2.32 -4.54 -2.87
CA THR A 137 2.02 -5.86 -2.32
C THR A 137 0.93 -6.54 -3.13
N ASP A 138 1.07 -7.84 -3.32
CA ASP A 138 0.08 -8.68 -3.96
C ASP A 138 -0.41 -9.74 -2.98
N LEU A 139 -1.61 -9.50 -2.44
CA LEU A 139 -2.15 -10.25 -1.33
C LEU A 139 -3.07 -11.38 -1.82
N MET A 140 -3.04 -12.52 -1.14
CA MET A 140 -3.95 -13.64 -1.36
C MET A 140 -4.98 -13.72 -0.22
N THR A 141 -6.23 -13.39 -0.51
CA THR A 141 -7.37 -13.64 0.41
C THR A 141 -8.02 -14.99 0.12
N PHE A 142 -8.71 -15.58 1.10
CA PHE A 142 -9.38 -16.89 0.99
C PHE A 142 -10.33 -17.06 -0.21
N ASN A 143 -10.82 -15.96 -0.77
CA ASN A 143 -11.80 -15.96 -1.87
C ASN A 143 -11.15 -15.72 -3.26
N VAL A 144 -9.83 -15.86 -3.39
CA VAL A 144 -9.11 -15.64 -4.66
C VAL A 144 -8.64 -16.97 -5.23
N VAL A 145 -9.02 -17.25 -6.48
CA VAL A 145 -8.37 -18.31 -7.26
C VAL A 145 -7.06 -17.76 -7.78
N SER A 146 -5.98 -18.15 -7.12
CA SER A 146 -4.63 -17.67 -7.40
C SER A 146 -3.94 -18.51 -8.48
N GLU A 147 -3.25 -17.87 -9.41
CA GLU A 147 -2.31 -18.54 -10.31
C GLU A 147 -0.88 -18.62 -9.73
N LEU A 148 -0.62 -17.82 -8.69
CA LEU A 148 0.63 -17.79 -7.94
C LEU A 148 0.47 -18.55 -6.63
N ASP A 149 1.43 -19.39 -6.27
CA ASP A 149 1.43 -20.14 -5.01
C ASP A 149 1.98 -19.34 -3.81
N PHE A 150 2.11 -18.02 -3.95
CA PHE A 150 2.74 -17.12 -2.98
C PHE A 150 2.08 -15.73 -2.97
N VAL A 151 2.37 -14.95 -1.93
CA VAL A 151 2.12 -13.49 -1.90
C VAL A 151 3.44 -12.76 -2.09
N GLY A 152 3.40 -11.60 -2.73
CA GLY A 152 4.63 -10.96 -3.22
C GLY A 152 4.71 -9.48 -2.88
N VAL A 153 5.93 -8.99 -2.69
CA VAL A 153 6.26 -7.57 -2.91
C VAL A 153 6.91 -7.47 -4.27
N TYR A 154 6.38 -6.62 -5.13
CA TYR A 154 6.90 -6.40 -6.47
C TYR A 154 7.48 -5.01 -6.63
N ARG A 155 8.40 -4.86 -7.58
CA ARG A 155 8.87 -3.57 -8.10
C ARG A 155 8.69 -3.53 -9.60
N VAL A 156 8.00 -2.50 -10.06
CA VAL A 156 7.92 -2.12 -11.48
C VAL A 156 8.91 -0.98 -11.75
N THR A 157 9.66 -1.10 -12.83
CA THR A 157 10.60 -0.05 -13.26
C THR A 157 9.85 1.20 -13.72
N PRO A 158 10.45 2.41 -13.64
CA PRO A 158 9.77 3.66 -13.98
C PRO A 158 9.22 3.73 -15.41
N ASP A 159 9.88 3.04 -16.34
CA ASP A 159 9.48 2.90 -17.74
C ASP A 159 8.38 1.85 -17.98
N LEU A 160 7.91 1.19 -16.91
CA LEU A 160 6.95 0.08 -16.93
C LEU A 160 7.44 -1.15 -17.73
N GLY A 161 8.74 -1.20 -18.06
CA GLY A 161 9.31 -2.25 -18.90
C GLY A 161 9.57 -3.58 -18.18
N ALA A 162 9.70 -3.56 -16.84
CA ALA A 162 9.98 -4.76 -16.06
C ALA A 162 9.27 -4.76 -14.71
N ILE A 163 8.75 -5.93 -14.34
CA ILE A 163 8.27 -6.27 -13.00
C ILE A 163 9.21 -7.30 -12.38
N ASN A 164 9.71 -7.01 -11.18
CA ASN A 164 10.59 -7.90 -10.42
C ASN A 164 9.92 -8.28 -9.11
N LEU A 165 10.04 -9.54 -8.71
CA LEU A 165 9.69 -9.97 -7.35
C LEU A 165 10.81 -9.51 -6.41
N LEU A 166 10.46 -8.96 -5.25
CA LEU A 166 11.42 -8.49 -4.24
C LEU A 166 11.34 -9.26 -2.93
N VAL A 167 10.16 -9.81 -2.66
CA VAL A 167 9.90 -10.65 -1.50
C VAL A 167 8.89 -11.68 -1.95
N ARG A 168 9.28 -12.96 -1.87
CA ARG A 168 8.35 -14.09 -1.93
C ARG A 168 7.93 -14.41 -0.49
N ASP A 169 6.68 -14.16 -0.15
CA ASP A 169 6.13 -14.42 1.19
C ASP A 169 5.05 -15.52 1.13
N ALA A 170 4.74 -16.10 2.29
CA ALA A 170 3.75 -17.17 2.36
C ALA A 170 2.31 -16.62 2.26
N PRO A 171 1.34 -17.37 1.72
CA PRO A 171 -0.06 -16.97 1.80
C PRO A 171 -0.61 -16.97 3.23
N ALA A 172 -1.74 -16.30 3.45
CA ALA A 172 -2.43 -16.31 4.73
C ALA A 172 -2.80 -17.76 5.15
N PRO A 173 -2.75 -18.10 6.46
CA PRO A 173 -2.44 -17.23 7.58
C PRO A 173 -0.92 -17.06 7.85
N MET A 174 -0.05 -17.72 7.06
CA MET A 174 1.39 -17.78 7.32
C MET A 174 2.17 -16.55 6.86
N GLY A 175 1.70 -15.85 5.83
CA GLY A 175 2.20 -14.53 5.45
C GLY A 175 1.06 -13.57 5.13
N ALA A 176 1.40 -12.29 5.14
CA ALA A 176 0.43 -11.21 5.30
C ALA A 176 0.98 -9.86 4.84
N ALA A 177 1.82 -9.89 3.78
CA ALA A 177 2.30 -8.69 3.11
C ALA A 177 1.12 -7.77 2.76
N ASN A 178 1.10 -6.58 3.36
CA ASN A 178 0.00 -5.63 3.21
C ASN A 178 0.56 -4.22 2.98
N GLY A 179 0.51 -3.32 3.96
CA GLY A 179 1.00 -1.95 3.82
C GLY A 179 2.50 -1.83 3.57
N LEU A 180 2.91 -0.81 2.80
CA LEU A 180 4.30 -0.51 2.46
C LEU A 180 4.65 0.94 2.80
N ALA A 181 5.90 1.19 3.22
CA ALA A 181 6.43 2.56 3.36
C ALA A 181 7.95 2.57 3.23
N PHE A 182 8.52 3.58 2.59
CA PHE A 182 9.97 3.81 2.64
C PHE A 182 10.37 4.67 3.83
N SER A 183 11.57 4.46 4.39
CA SER A 183 12.21 5.46 5.22
C SER A 183 12.37 6.78 4.46
N PRO A 184 12.49 7.94 5.13
CA PRO A 184 12.60 9.23 4.43
C PRO A 184 13.82 9.33 3.51
N ASP A 185 14.90 8.59 3.80
CA ASP A 185 16.10 8.46 2.96
C ASP A 185 16.05 7.28 1.98
N GLU A 186 14.91 6.58 1.91
CA GLU A 186 14.60 5.43 1.05
C GLU A 186 15.59 4.26 1.13
N LYS A 187 16.35 4.18 2.23
CA LYS A 187 17.30 3.09 2.49
C LYS A 187 16.60 1.86 3.06
N ILE A 188 15.47 2.03 3.72
CA ILE A 188 14.69 0.95 4.30
C ILE A 188 13.30 0.93 3.66
N LEU A 189 12.85 -0.23 3.20
CA LEU A 189 11.44 -0.49 2.92
C LEU A 189 10.83 -1.22 4.12
N TYR A 190 9.75 -0.68 4.64
CA TYR A 190 8.92 -1.31 5.66
C TYR A 190 7.72 -1.98 4.99
N MET A 191 7.37 -3.17 5.47
CA MET A 191 6.19 -3.90 5.04
C MET A 191 5.48 -4.48 6.26
N THR A 192 4.18 -4.25 6.37
CA THR A 192 3.38 -4.94 7.38
C THR A 192 3.18 -6.41 6.99
N ALA A 193 3.24 -7.30 7.99
CA ALA A 193 3.11 -8.75 7.85
C ALA A 193 2.37 -9.32 9.06
N GLY A 194 1.05 -9.24 9.03
CA GLY A 194 0.19 -9.74 10.11
C GLY A 194 0.38 -8.90 11.38
N ARG A 195 1.00 -9.48 12.42
CA ARG A 195 1.31 -8.77 13.68
C ARG A 195 2.66 -8.08 13.70
N TYR A 196 3.42 -8.17 12.61
CA TYR A 196 4.79 -7.68 12.54
C TYR A 196 4.95 -6.62 11.46
N ILE A 197 6.00 -5.80 11.58
CA ILE A 197 6.52 -4.96 10.50
C ILE A 197 7.89 -5.52 10.13
N ARG A 198 8.08 -5.92 8.88
CA ARG A 198 9.37 -6.34 8.33
C ARG A 198 10.08 -5.12 7.74
N ALA A 199 11.38 -5.02 7.97
CA ALA A 199 12.23 -3.97 7.42
C ALA A 199 13.27 -4.59 6.48
N PHE A 200 13.49 -3.93 5.34
CA PHE A 200 14.29 -4.41 4.23
C PHE A 200 15.34 -3.35 3.86
N ASP A 201 16.62 -3.68 3.94
CA ASP A 201 17.72 -2.79 3.54
C ASP A 201 17.86 -2.71 2.02
N MET A 202 17.42 -1.59 1.45
CA MET A 202 17.41 -1.31 0.01
C MET A 202 18.80 -1.06 -0.58
N GLN A 203 19.84 -0.94 0.26
CA GLN A 203 21.22 -0.73 -0.15
C GLN A 203 22.05 -2.01 -0.13
N ALA A 204 21.57 -3.07 0.52
CA ALA A 204 22.30 -4.31 0.63
C ALA A 204 22.61 -4.92 -0.75
N PRO A 205 23.83 -5.46 -0.97
CA PRO A 205 24.15 -6.15 -2.21
C PRO A 205 23.24 -7.38 -2.39
N ARG A 206 22.73 -7.58 -3.61
CA ARG A 206 21.91 -8.73 -3.97
C ARG A 206 22.79 -10.00 -3.94
N TYR A 207 22.42 -11.01 -3.16
CA TYR A 207 23.12 -12.30 -3.10
C TYR A 207 22.34 -13.41 -3.84
N GLY A 208 23.05 -14.16 -4.70
CA GLY A 208 22.56 -15.43 -5.28
C GLY A 208 21.87 -15.34 -6.66
N ALA A 209 21.70 -16.50 -7.30
CA ALA A 209 21.10 -16.65 -8.63
C ALA A 209 19.56 -16.45 -8.64
N ASP A 210 18.92 -16.43 -7.47
CA ASP A 210 17.59 -15.85 -7.26
C ASP A 210 17.76 -14.37 -6.86
N ARG A 211 17.77 -13.51 -7.89
CA ARG A 211 18.18 -12.09 -7.85
C ARG A 211 17.23 -11.14 -7.10
N ASP A 212 16.39 -11.67 -6.21
CA ASP A 212 15.10 -11.08 -5.85
C ASP A 212 14.87 -10.95 -4.33
N ASN A 213 15.89 -11.09 -3.46
CA ASN A 213 15.69 -10.92 -2.02
C ASN A 213 16.49 -9.75 -1.44
N ILE A 214 15.78 -8.79 -0.86
CA ILE A 214 16.33 -7.87 0.13
C ILE A 214 16.34 -8.60 1.49
N ALA A 215 17.39 -8.43 2.29
CA ALA A 215 17.49 -9.05 3.60
C ALA A 215 16.32 -8.60 4.50
N ALA A 216 15.46 -9.55 4.88
CA ALA A 216 14.46 -9.36 5.93
C ALA A 216 15.12 -9.62 7.28
N LEU A 217 15.22 -8.62 8.14
CA LEU A 217 15.60 -8.85 9.53
C LEU A 217 14.37 -9.33 10.32
N PRO A 218 14.42 -10.46 11.02
CA PRO A 218 13.34 -10.87 11.91
C PRO A 218 13.27 -9.88 13.09
N LEU A 219 12.08 -9.34 13.36
CA LEU A 219 11.78 -8.83 14.69
C LEU A 219 11.71 -10.02 15.63
N VAL A 220 12.71 -10.15 16.52
CA VAL A 220 12.69 -11.15 17.58
C VAL A 220 11.62 -10.75 18.59
N ASP A 221 10.68 -11.66 18.82
CA ASP A 221 9.67 -11.57 19.87
C ASP A 221 10.34 -11.68 21.26
N THR A 222 10.24 -10.63 22.07
CA THR A 222 10.63 -10.64 23.49
C THR A 222 9.49 -10.18 24.41
N GLY A 223 8.22 -10.24 23.98
CA GLY A 223 7.09 -9.87 24.84
C GLY A 223 6.91 -8.36 25.12
N LEU A 224 7.69 -7.52 24.45
CA LEU A 224 7.48 -6.08 24.32
C LEU A 224 7.90 -5.72 22.88
N LEU A 225 6.96 -5.60 21.95
CA LEU A 225 7.23 -5.04 20.63
C LEU A 225 7.44 -3.53 20.80
N ASN A 226 8.63 -3.17 21.29
CA ASN A 226 9.13 -1.82 21.22
C ASN A 226 9.73 -1.66 19.83
N LEU A 227 8.91 -1.23 18.86
CA LEU A 227 9.41 -0.57 17.66
C LEU A 227 10.06 0.74 18.14
N ALA A 228 11.29 0.66 18.64
CA ALA A 228 12.11 1.82 19.01
C ALA A 228 12.65 2.53 17.75
N SER A 229 11.78 2.70 16.75
CA SER A 229 12.00 3.59 15.62
C SER A 229 10.82 4.53 15.54
N ASP A 230 11.03 5.72 16.10
CA ASP A 230 10.11 6.83 16.30
C ASP A 230 9.61 7.48 14.99
N ARG A 231 8.96 6.72 14.12
CA ARG A 231 8.50 7.22 12.81
C ARG A 231 7.07 6.82 12.53
N VAL A 232 6.18 7.79 12.70
CA VAL A 232 4.88 7.83 12.02
C VAL A 232 5.16 8.32 10.60
N PHE A 233 4.76 7.54 9.60
CA PHE A 233 4.77 7.97 8.21
C PHE A 233 3.40 8.56 7.89
N CYS A 234 3.31 9.88 7.85
CA CYS A 234 2.29 10.56 7.07
C CYS A 234 3.02 11.48 6.08
N ASP A 235 2.51 11.55 4.86
CA ASP A 235 2.97 12.47 3.81
C ASP A 235 2.50 13.91 4.14
#